data_AF-A0A067MBB7-F1
#
_entry.id   AF-A0A067MBB7-F1
#
_cell.length_a   1.000
_cell.length_b   1.000
_cell.length_c   1.000
_cell.angle_alpha   90.00
_cell.angle_beta   90.00
_cell.angle_gamma   90.00
#
_symmetry.space_group_name_H-M   'P 1'
#
loop_
_entity.id
_entity.type
_entity.pdbx_description
1 polymer ?
#
loop_
_entity_poly.entity_id
_entity_poly.type
_entity_poly.pdbx_seq_one_letter_code
_entity_poly.pdbx_strand_id
1 'polypeptide(L)'
;ATHAAIDQLESYLAQDSFSVDDPLAYWNQKRSDGVWPELAQMALDYLTIPATSVDVERAFSFGRQTISLYRHSLRSETIRASIVFGDRCKQGLVNDDELVEWIREKASR
;
A
#
# COMPACT_ATOMS: atom_id res chain seq x y z
N ALA A 1 11.98 12.47 40.05
CA ALA A 1 11.45 13.36 39.00
C ALA A 1 11.65 12.65 37.68
N THR A 2 10.58 12.08 37.13
CA THR A 2 10.61 11.39 35.82
C THR A 2 10.89 12.44 34.75
N HIS A 3 12.00 12.28 34.02
CA HIS A 3 12.30 13.06 32.81
C HIS A 3 11.02 13.10 31.96
N ALA A 4 10.39 14.27 31.84
CA ALA A 4 9.32 14.46 30.87
C ALA A 4 9.98 14.28 29.50
N ALA A 5 9.74 13.13 28.87
CA ALA A 5 10.07 12.94 27.47
C ALA A 5 9.48 14.13 26.72
N ILE A 6 10.34 14.86 26.01
CA ILE A 6 9.90 15.99 25.18
C ILE A 6 8.78 15.48 24.28
N ASP A 7 7.63 16.14 24.30
CA ASP A 7 6.51 15.79 23.43
C ASP A 7 6.98 15.82 21.97
N GLN A 8 6.79 14.70 21.28
CA GLN A 8 7.28 14.48 19.93
C GLN A 8 6.68 15.49 18.95
N LEU A 9 5.41 15.81 19.14
CA LEU A 9 4.69 16.77 18.32
C LEU A 9 5.28 18.17 18.50
N GLU A 10 5.47 18.62 19.74
CA GLU A 10 6.08 19.91 20.04
C GLU A 10 7.51 20.00 19.49
N SER A 11 8.30 18.92 19.63
CA SER A 11 9.65 18.84 19.04
C SER A 11 9.65 18.93 17.51
N TYR A 12 8.62 18.39 16.86
CA TYR A 12 8.47 18.49 15.41
C TYR A 12 8.04 19.90 14.98
N LEU A 13 7.05 20.47 15.66
CA LEU A 13 6.54 21.82 15.36
C LEU A 13 7.54 22.94 15.66
N ALA A 14 8.50 22.71 16.55
CA ALA A 14 9.57 23.65 16.86
C ALA A 14 10.67 23.74 15.77
N GLN A 15 10.67 22.84 14.77
CA GLN A 15 11.60 22.93 13.66
C GLN A 15 11.20 24.02 12.67
N ASP A 16 12.19 24.55 11.95
CA ASP A 16 11.95 25.44 10.82
C ASP A 16 11.12 24.73 9.75
N SER A 17 10.27 25.50 9.06
CA SER A 17 9.49 24.97 7.95
C SER A 17 10.40 24.51 6.81
N PHE A 18 10.16 23.30 6.31
CA PHE A 18 10.90 22.74 5.18
C PHE A 18 9.93 22.18 4.12
N SER A 19 10.41 22.05 2.89
CA SER A 19 9.72 21.34 1.82
C SER A 19 10.31 19.94 1.71
N VAL A 20 9.46 18.94 1.46
CA VAL A 20 9.87 17.56 1.28
C VAL A 20 9.24 17.01 0.02
N ASP A 21 10.05 16.40 -0.85
CA ASP A 21 9.59 15.87 -2.14
C ASP A 21 8.77 14.59 -1.94
N ASP A 22 9.21 13.71 -1.04
CA ASP A 22 8.52 12.48 -0.67
C ASP A 22 8.26 12.43 0.85
N PRO A 23 7.06 12.83 1.30
CA PRO A 23 6.68 12.77 2.70
C PRO A 23 6.71 11.36 3.28
N LEU A 24 6.39 10.32 2.50
CA LEU A 24 6.37 8.93 2.98
C LEU A 24 7.80 8.44 3.22
N ALA A 25 8.74 8.73 2.32
CA ALA A 25 10.14 8.40 2.53
C ALA A 25 10.71 9.10 3.78
N TYR A 26 10.39 10.38 3.96
CA TYR A 26 10.80 11.15 5.13
C TYR A 26 10.32 10.53 6.45
N TRP A 27 9.03 10.23 6.57
CA TRP A 27 8.48 9.67 7.81
C TRP A 27 8.93 8.22 8.06
N ASN A 28 9.15 7.44 6.99
CA ASN A 28 9.77 6.11 7.13
C ASN A 28 11.20 6.21 7.67
N GLN A 29 12.00 7.15 7.17
CA GLN A 29 13.35 7.38 7.68
C GLN A 29 13.31 7.77 9.17
N LYS A 30 12.46 8.74 9.57
CA LYS A 30 12.34 9.15 10.97
C LYS A 30 11.97 7.99 11.89
N ARG A 31 11.04 7.14 11.44
CA ARG A 31 10.67 5.91 12.16
C ARG A 31 11.85 4.94 12.29
N SER A 32 12.61 4.70 11.21
CA SER A 32 13.79 3.83 11.21
C SER A 32 14.90 4.36 12.12
N ASP A 33 15.08 5.67 12.16
CA ASP A 33 16.08 6.35 13.01
C ASP A 33 15.64 6.39 14.49
N GLY A 34 14.44 5.94 14.83
CA GLY A 34 13.87 5.99 16.18
C GLY A 34 13.51 7.40 16.64
N VAL A 35 13.35 8.33 15.68
CA VAL A 35 13.00 9.73 15.94
C VAL A 35 11.48 9.87 15.88
N TRP A 36 10.89 10.31 17.01
CA TRP A 36 9.45 10.46 17.18
C TRP A 36 8.63 9.21 16.75
N PRO A 37 8.87 8.03 17.34
CA PRO A 37 8.30 6.77 16.85
C PRO A 37 6.77 6.78 16.73
N GLU A 38 6.06 7.37 17.69
CA GLU A 38 4.60 7.47 17.72
C GLU A 38 4.09 8.49 16.70
N LEU A 39 4.73 9.66 16.61
CA LEU A 39 4.38 10.68 15.62
C LEU A 39 4.62 10.18 14.18
N ALA A 40 5.74 9.48 13.95
CA ALA A 40 6.08 8.95 12.64
C ALA A 40 5.10 7.87 12.20
N GLN A 41 4.65 7.00 13.12
CA GLN A 41 3.58 6.04 12.82
C GLN A 41 2.28 6.76 12.45
N MET A 42 1.85 7.75 13.24
CA MET A 42 0.65 8.53 12.95
C MET A 42 0.73 9.22 11.58
N ALA A 43 1.86 9.87 11.27
CA ALA A 43 2.05 10.55 10.00
C ALA A 43 1.97 9.57 8.80
N LEU A 44 2.57 8.39 8.92
CA LEU A 44 2.47 7.33 7.90
C LEU A 44 1.03 6.83 7.74
N ASP A 45 0.30 6.64 8.84
CA ASP A 45 -1.10 6.20 8.79
C ASP A 45 -1.99 7.21 8.05
N TYR A 46 -1.75 8.52 8.21
CA TYR A 46 -2.50 9.55 7.49
C TYR A 46 -2.07 9.69 6.03
N LEU A 47 -0.77 9.72 5.76
CA LEU A 47 -0.23 9.99 4.42
C LEU A 47 -0.42 8.83 3.44
N THR A 48 -0.60 7.60 3.95
CA THR A 48 -0.86 6.43 3.11
C THR A 48 -2.33 6.29 2.70
N ILE A 49 -3.24 7.09 3.27
CA ILE A 49 -4.64 7.12 2.86
C ILE A 49 -4.72 7.78 1.48
N PRO A 50 -5.27 7.08 0.45
CA PRO A 50 -5.47 7.68 -0.85
C PRO A 50 -6.37 8.93 -0.73
N ALA A 51 -5.96 10.02 -1.39
CA ALA A 51 -6.74 11.26 -1.36
C ALA A 51 -8.12 11.12 -2.04
N THR A 52 -8.31 10.09 -2.87
CA THR A 52 -9.55 9.86 -3.62
C THR A 52 -9.89 8.37 -3.74
N SER A 53 -11.13 8.05 -4.08
CA SER A 53 -11.58 6.68 -4.39
C SER A 53 -11.12 6.15 -5.76
N VAL A 54 -10.35 6.93 -6.53
CA VAL A 54 -9.98 6.61 -7.92
C VAL A 54 -9.24 5.29 -8.03
N ASP A 55 -8.34 4.99 -7.10
CA ASP A 55 -7.57 3.72 -7.12
C ASP A 55 -8.49 2.52 -6.89
N VAL A 56 -9.45 2.65 -5.99
CA VAL A 56 -10.47 1.63 -5.71
C VAL A 56 -11.38 1.45 -6.92
N GLU A 57 -11.85 2.53 -7.53
CA GLU A 57 -12.67 2.50 -8.75
C GLU A 57 -11.95 1.86 -9.93
N ARG A 58 -10.64 2.13 -10.09
CA ARG A 58 -9.79 1.49 -11.10
C ARG A 58 -9.72 -0.01 -10.89
N ALA A 59 -9.51 -0.47 -9.65
CA ALA A 59 -9.49 -1.90 -9.32
C ALA A 59 -10.85 -2.57 -9.63
N PHE A 60 -11.98 -1.93 -9.29
CA PHE A 60 -13.31 -2.46 -9.60
C PHE A 60 -13.65 -2.46 -11.09
N SER A 61 -13.25 -1.42 -11.83
CA SER A 61 -13.41 -1.36 -13.28
C SER A 61 -12.66 -2.49 -13.98
N PHE A 62 -11.43 -2.77 -13.53
CA PHE A 62 -10.69 -3.94 -13.99
C PHE A 62 -11.38 -5.24 -13.61
N GLY A 63 -11.85 -5.37 -12.37
CA GLY A 63 -12.58 -6.54 -11.92
C GLY A 63 -13.78 -6.87 -12.80
N ARG A 64 -14.51 -5.86 -13.25
CA ARG A 64 -15.61 -6.01 -14.22
C ARG A 64 -15.14 -6.58 -15.57
N GLN A 65 -13.93 -6.29 -16.03
CA GLN A 65 -13.37 -6.87 -17.27
C GLN A 65 -12.97 -8.34 -17.06
N THR A 66 -12.38 -8.66 -15.92
CA THR A 66 -11.92 -10.01 -15.55
C THR A 66 -13.10 -10.96 -15.26
N ILE A 67 -14.17 -10.41 -14.68
CA ILE A 67 -15.43 -11.09 -14.41
C ILE A 67 -16.38 -10.72 -15.54
N SER A 68 -16.09 -11.25 -16.73
CA SER A 68 -17.02 -11.15 -17.85
C SER A 68 -18.41 -11.70 -17.44
N LEU A 69 -19.46 -11.20 -18.09
CA LEU A 69 -20.85 -11.65 -17.92
C LEU A 69 -21.02 -13.18 -18.08
N TYR A 70 -20.03 -13.93 -18.57
CA TYR A 70 -20.12 -15.38 -18.74
C TYR A 70 -19.52 -16.21 -17.58
N ARG A 71 -18.97 -15.57 -16.52
CA ARG A 71 -18.32 -16.25 -15.38
C ARG A 71 -19.14 -16.22 -14.08
N HIS A 72 -20.47 -16.40 -14.17
CA HIS A 72 -21.40 -16.36 -13.03
C HIS A 72 -21.18 -17.44 -11.96
N SER A 73 -20.29 -18.41 -12.17
CA SER A 73 -20.04 -19.50 -11.21
C SER A 73 -18.86 -19.23 -10.26
N LEU A 74 -18.21 -18.05 -10.34
CA LEU A 74 -17.12 -17.72 -9.43
C LEU A 74 -17.64 -17.32 -8.05
N ARG A 75 -17.05 -17.88 -7.00
CA ARG A 75 -17.31 -17.44 -5.63
C ARG A 75 -16.75 -16.03 -5.39
N SER A 76 -17.32 -15.31 -4.43
CA SER A 76 -16.89 -13.98 -4.03
C SER A 76 -15.41 -13.93 -3.64
N GLU A 77 -14.90 -14.99 -3.02
CA GLU A 77 -13.48 -15.12 -2.67
C GLU A 77 -12.58 -15.18 -3.91
N THR A 78 -12.97 -15.96 -4.92
CA THR A 78 -12.23 -16.07 -6.18
C THR A 78 -12.25 -14.77 -6.95
N ILE A 79 -13.39 -14.08 -6.96
CA ILE A 79 -13.54 -12.74 -7.54
C ILE A 79 -12.56 -11.77 -6.89
N ARG A 80 -12.59 -11.65 -5.55
CA ARG A 80 -11.71 -10.75 -4.81
C ARG A 80 -10.23 -11.06 -5.07
N ALA A 81 -9.85 -12.34 -5.01
CA ALA A 81 -8.47 -12.76 -5.26
C ALA A 81 -8.02 -12.38 -6.68
N SER A 82 -8.87 -12.58 -7.68
CA SER A 82 -8.56 -12.27 -9.09
C SER A 82 -8.38 -10.76 -9.32
N ILE A 83 -9.22 -9.93 -8.69
CA ILE A 83 -9.13 -8.47 -8.79
C ILE A 83 -7.83 -7.97 -8.16
N VAL A 84 -7.58 -8.35 -6.90
CA VAL A 84 -6.41 -7.89 -6.13
C VAL A 84 -5.12 -8.38 -6.78
N PHE A 85 -5.07 -9.64 -7.22
CA PHE A 85 -3.88 -10.19 -7.86
C PHE A 85 -3.62 -9.53 -9.21
N GLY A 86 -4.65 -9.38 -10.06
CA GLY A 86 -4.48 -8.74 -11.36
C GLY A 86 -4.12 -7.25 -11.29
N ASP A 87 -4.58 -6.53 -10.27
CA ASP A 87 -4.14 -5.16 -10.00
C ASP A 87 -2.65 -5.09 -9.63
N ARG A 88 -2.17 -6.01 -8.77
CA ARG A 88 -0.75 -6.10 -8.40
C ARG A 88 0.17 -6.44 -9.58
N CYS A 89 -0.25 -7.34 -10.48
CA CYS A 89 0.47 -7.61 -11.73
C CYS A 89 0.63 -6.33 -12.56
N LYS A 90 -0.44 -5.54 -12.73
CA LYS A 90 -0.38 -4.28 -13.49
C LYS A 90 0.49 -3.22 -12.86
N GLN A 91 0.59 -3.20 -11.54
CA GLN A 91 1.48 -2.29 -10.81
C GLN A 91 2.95 -2.75 -10.85
N GLY A 92 3.26 -3.89 -11.50
CA GLY A 92 4.60 -4.46 -11.54
C GLY A 92 5.07 -4.99 -10.18
N LEU A 93 4.14 -5.24 -9.25
CA LEU A 93 4.43 -5.78 -7.93
C LEU A 93 4.55 -7.31 -7.94
N VAL A 94 4.25 -7.94 -9.07
CA VAL A 94 4.42 -9.37 -9.31
C VAL A 94 5.43 -9.53 -10.43
N ASN A 95 6.38 -10.45 -10.27
CA ASN A 95 7.27 -10.84 -11.35
C ASN A 95 6.51 -11.77 -12.30
N ASP A 96 6.16 -11.24 -13.48
CA ASP A 96 5.37 -11.97 -14.48
C ASP A 96 6.12 -13.20 -15.02
N ASP A 97 7.46 -13.14 -15.14
CA ASP A 97 8.27 -14.26 -15.61
C ASP A 97 8.24 -15.41 -14.59
N GLU A 98 8.44 -15.10 -13.31
CA GLU A 98 8.36 -16.07 -12.21
C GLU A 98 6.97 -16.69 -12.12
N LEU A 99 5.92 -15.88 -12.29
CA LEU A 99 4.54 -16.34 -12.30
C LEU A 99 4.27 -17.32 -13.44
N VAL A 100 4.73 -17.02 -14.66
CA VAL A 100 4.55 -17.88 -15.83
C VAL A 100 5.25 -19.21 -15.63
N GLU A 101 6.48 -19.20 -15.12
CA GLU A 101 7.21 -20.43 -14.81
C GLU A 101 6.50 -21.28 -13.75
N TRP A 102 6.00 -20.64 -12.69
CA TRP A 102 5.23 -21.35 -11.65
C TRP A 102 3.94 -21.97 -12.19
N ILE A 103 3.21 -21.28 -13.07
CA ILE A 103 2.00 -21.81 -13.70
C ILE A 103 2.34 -23.01 -14.59
N ARG A 104 3.43 -22.94 -15.35
CA ARG A 104 3.91 -24.04 -16.20
C ARG A 104 4.27 -25.27 -15.37
N GLU A 105 4.99 -25.08 -14.25
CA GLU A 105 5.32 -26.17 -13.33
C GLU A 105 4.06 -26.84 -12.79
N LYS A 106 3.07 -26.04 -12.35
CA LYS A 106 1.79 -26.53 -11.84
C LYS A 106 0.96 -27.28 -12.90
N ALA A 107 0.99 -26.85 -14.16
CA ALA A 107 0.28 -27.51 -15.26
C ALA A 107 0.94 -28.82 -15.71
N SER A 108 2.22 -29.01 -15.38
CA SER A 108 2.97 -30.24 -15.68
C SER A 108 2.78 -31.37 -14.66
N ARG A 109 2.10 -31.09 -13.52
CA ARG A 109 1.76 -32.04 -12.47
C ARG A 109 0.32 -32.51 -12.57
#